data_AF-A0A5C7VXC0-F1
#
_entry.id   AF-A0A5C7VXC0-F1
#
_cell.length_a   1.000
_cell.length_b   1.000
_cell.length_c   1.000
_cell.angle_alpha   90.00
_cell.angle_beta   90.00
_cell.angle_gamma   90.00
#
_symmetry.space_group_name_H-M   'P 1'
#
loop_
_entity.id
_entity.type
_entity.pdbx_description
1 polymer ?
#
loop_
_entity_poly.entity_id
_entity_poly.type
_entity_poly.pdbx_seq_one_letter_code
_entity_poly.pdbx_strand_id
1 'polypeptide(L)'
;MHLPNERVYIEMRSENASLWIVPANGGEELALLIKAPSSVIKALIAGCPMNLLFGRKDSYLSIGVRILDMPDAPILISGIQREIEEHQALARLFVDRQTPVFLFNEMDVCLAWTNLEISDTDALHAAELIKQKPDLYIGEFSSECSHALDCFCFSSDPSQTNPNAVQIPLVTVVTSLEPWRVNKISFVGIRGHHTITIDDQNEGEIFERVIWASLESVFPLTLHKGAQVRIGKKLREFTDVLAYHEYGSFLIEAKDLSIIRAGYDRDQERRTKGVQKQIKKAIIQLKGACSALTRGDRVFAKTGEELDVVRNKPAHCIILITELMHWGDWQEIETQLIEAMRSTKAFFHLLDLSEFIVLLKASSGKAGLFDYHLMERCKVFVKNGSVHIHSQMAPNSTVQGTPRDKTV
;
A
#
# COMPACT_ATOMS: atom_id res chain seq x y z
N MET A 1 -3.51 19.34 7.09
CA MET A 1 -3.72 17.88 7.28
C MET A 1 -5.21 17.64 7.26
N HIS A 2 -5.70 16.76 6.39
CA HIS A 2 -7.11 16.39 6.34
C HIS A 2 -7.35 15.15 7.19
N LEU A 3 -8.41 15.17 7.99
CA LEU A 3 -8.89 14.01 8.74
C LEU A 3 -10.16 13.52 8.03
N PRO A 4 -10.13 12.35 7.38
CA PRO A 4 -11.32 11.81 6.71
C PRO A 4 -12.47 11.62 7.71
N ASN A 5 -13.70 11.73 7.22
CA ASN A 5 -14.87 11.33 8.02
C ASN A 5 -14.81 9.81 8.34
N GLU A 6 -15.62 9.36 9.29
CA GLU A 6 -15.58 7.97 9.77
C GLU A 6 -15.78 6.94 8.66
N ARG A 7 -16.73 7.16 7.74
CA ARG A 7 -17.01 6.28 6.60
C ARG A 7 -15.77 6.11 5.73
N VAL A 8 -15.22 7.22 5.24
CA VAL A 8 -14.06 7.24 4.34
C VAL A 8 -12.83 6.69 5.06
N TYR A 9 -12.67 6.93 6.36
CA TYR A 9 -11.60 6.33 7.14
C TYR A 9 -11.71 4.80 7.21
N ILE A 10 -12.91 4.25 7.42
CA ILE A 10 -13.13 2.79 7.42
C ILE A 10 -12.81 2.19 6.05
N GLU A 11 -13.30 2.79 4.97
CA GLU A 11 -13.01 2.36 3.60
C GLU A 11 -11.51 2.44 3.30
N MET A 12 -10.86 3.55 3.65
CA MET A 12 -9.42 3.73 3.47
C MET A 12 -8.62 2.63 4.17
N ARG A 13 -9.03 2.21 5.36
CA ARG A 13 -8.35 1.13 6.09
C ARG A 13 -8.46 -0.22 5.39
N SER A 14 -9.57 -0.51 4.73
CA SER A 14 -9.81 -1.80 4.04
C SER A 14 -9.25 -1.86 2.63
N GLU A 15 -9.12 -0.73 1.95
CA GLU A 15 -8.63 -0.67 0.57
C GLU A 15 -7.11 -0.61 0.50
N ASN A 16 -6.50 -1.25 -0.50
CA ASN A 16 -5.05 -1.11 -0.75
C ASN A 16 -4.71 0.24 -1.42
N ALA A 17 -5.54 0.63 -2.38
CA ALA A 17 -5.49 1.91 -3.07
C ALA A 17 -6.90 2.30 -3.49
N SER A 18 -7.24 3.58 -3.36
CA SER A 18 -8.56 4.11 -3.75
C SER A 18 -8.51 5.64 -3.80
N LEU A 19 -9.58 6.26 -4.28
CA LEU A 19 -9.74 7.71 -4.32
C LEU A 19 -11.15 8.11 -3.90
N TRP A 20 -11.25 9.27 -3.24
CA TRP A 20 -12.49 9.84 -2.76
C TRP A 20 -12.53 11.34 -3.04
N ILE A 21 -13.66 11.83 -3.57
CA ILE A 21 -13.93 13.26 -3.70
C ILE A 21 -15.06 13.56 -2.73
N VAL A 22 -14.74 14.27 -1.66
CA VAL A 22 -15.62 14.38 -0.48
C VAL A 22 -15.71 15.82 0.02
N PRO A 23 -16.81 16.19 0.68
CA PRO A 23 -16.88 17.45 1.41
C PRO A 23 -15.88 17.47 2.59
N ALA A 24 -15.33 18.65 2.88
CA ALA A 24 -14.46 18.93 4.01
C ALA A 24 -14.99 20.13 4.82
N ASN A 25 -14.54 20.28 6.06
CA ASN A 25 -14.90 21.38 6.96
C ASN A 25 -16.41 21.63 7.04
N GLY A 26 -17.19 20.58 7.32
CA GLY A 26 -18.65 20.68 7.42
C GLY A 26 -19.37 20.91 6.08
N GLY A 27 -18.69 20.72 4.95
CA GLY A 27 -19.22 20.93 3.60
C GLY A 27 -18.85 22.28 3.00
N GLU A 28 -18.12 23.14 3.73
CA GLU A 28 -17.65 24.43 3.21
C GLU A 28 -16.51 24.27 2.19
N GLU A 29 -15.75 23.17 2.27
CA GLU A 29 -14.63 22.87 1.39
C GLU A 29 -14.82 21.51 0.69
N LEU A 30 -13.95 21.25 -0.29
CA LEU A 30 -13.79 19.95 -0.94
C LEU A 30 -12.43 19.37 -0.61
N ALA A 31 -12.31 18.04 -0.69
CA ALA A 31 -11.03 17.37 -0.67
C ALA A 31 -11.04 16.19 -1.64
N LEU A 32 -9.96 16.04 -2.41
CA LEU A 32 -9.62 14.81 -3.11
C LEU A 32 -8.64 14.02 -2.24
N LEU A 33 -9.05 12.84 -1.79
CA LEU A 33 -8.20 11.94 -1.02
C LEU A 33 -7.75 10.82 -1.95
N ILE A 34 -6.45 10.54 -1.99
CA ILE A 34 -5.89 9.45 -2.77
C ILE A 34 -5.11 8.56 -1.82
N LYS A 35 -5.51 7.30 -1.71
CA LYS A 35 -4.69 6.26 -1.09
C LYS A 35 -3.93 5.52 -2.18
N ALA A 36 -2.61 5.50 -2.08
CA ALA A 36 -1.74 4.86 -3.06
C ALA A 36 -0.50 4.23 -2.39
N PRO A 37 0.18 3.29 -3.06
CA PRO A 37 1.46 2.79 -2.60
C PRO A 37 2.47 3.93 -2.38
N SER A 38 3.32 3.79 -1.37
CA SER A 38 4.34 4.79 -1.03
C SER A 38 5.28 5.07 -2.21
N SER A 39 5.51 4.09 -3.08
CA SER A 39 6.28 4.25 -4.31
C SER A 39 5.65 5.26 -5.28
N VAL A 40 4.34 5.14 -5.50
CA VAL A 40 3.54 6.02 -6.36
C VAL A 40 3.48 7.43 -5.77
N ILE A 41 3.30 7.54 -4.45
CA ILE A 41 3.31 8.82 -3.74
C ILE A 41 4.65 9.55 -3.92
N LYS A 42 5.78 8.82 -3.80
CA LYS A 42 7.11 9.39 -4.08
C LYS A 42 7.23 9.90 -5.51
N ALA A 43 6.68 9.17 -6.49
CA ALA A 43 6.68 9.62 -7.88
C ALA A 43 5.90 10.93 -8.08
N LEU A 44 4.70 11.03 -7.49
CA LEU A 44 3.91 12.28 -7.51
C LEU A 44 4.69 13.46 -6.90
N ILE A 45 5.29 13.25 -5.73
CA ILE A 45 6.10 14.28 -5.06
C ILE A 45 7.31 14.69 -5.89
N ALA A 46 7.89 13.76 -6.64
CA ALA A 46 8.97 14.03 -7.59
C ALA A 46 8.51 14.76 -8.87
N GLY A 47 7.23 15.09 -9.01
CA GLY A 47 6.68 15.85 -10.13
C GLY A 47 6.03 15.00 -11.22
N CYS A 48 5.77 13.71 -10.96
CA CYS A 48 5.06 12.84 -11.89
C CYS A 48 3.66 13.41 -12.22
N PRO A 49 3.28 13.49 -13.51
CA PRO A 49 1.95 13.94 -13.90
C PRO A 49 0.83 13.03 -13.42
N MET A 50 -0.33 13.64 -13.19
CA MET A 50 -1.55 12.97 -12.75
C MET A 50 -2.73 13.47 -13.57
N ASN A 51 -3.62 12.57 -13.97
CA ASN A 51 -4.86 12.90 -14.65
C ASN A 51 -6.04 12.31 -13.89
N LEU A 52 -7.17 13.03 -13.84
CA LEU A 52 -8.44 12.48 -13.36
C LEU A 52 -9.19 11.85 -14.53
N LEU A 53 -9.83 10.72 -14.27
CA LEU A 53 -10.63 9.99 -15.24
C LEU A 53 -12.05 9.85 -14.70
N PHE A 54 -13.03 10.11 -15.55
CA PHE A 54 -14.44 9.97 -15.24
C PHE A 54 -15.09 9.13 -16.33
N GLY A 55 -15.80 8.08 -15.94
CA GLY A 55 -16.50 7.24 -16.89
C GLY A 55 -17.84 6.81 -16.33
N ARG A 56 -18.80 6.63 -17.23
CA ARG A 56 -20.17 6.35 -16.83
C ARG A 56 -20.72 5.16 -17.60
N LYS A 57 -21.27 4.19 -16.84
CA LYS A 57 -22.07 3.10 -17.37
C LYS A 57 -23.47 3.17 -16.74
N ASP A 58 -24.48 3.49 -17.54
CA ASP A 58 -25.85 3.63 -17.05
C ASP A 58 -25.97 4.67 -15.91
N SER A 59 -26.35 4.26 -14.69
CA SER A 59 -26.39 5.11 -13.48
C SER A 59 -25.08 5.06 -12.68
N TYR A 60 -24.14 4.20 -13.03
CA TYR A 60 -22.90 3.97 -12.29
C TYR A 60 -21.80 4.92 -12.78
N LEU A 61 -21.30 5.74 -11.86
CA LEU A 61 -20.23 6.70 -12.11
C LEU A 61 -18.92 6.18 -11.52
N SER A 62 -17.98 5.88 -12.40
CA SER A 62 -16.62 5.48 -12.05
C SER A 62 -15.71 6.70 -12.09
N ILE A 63 -14.85 6.80 -11.07
CA ILE A 63 -13.79 7.80 -10.98
C ILE A 63 -12.45 7.08 -10.97
N GLY A 64 -11.43 7.74 -11.48
CA GLY A 64 -10.08 7.22 -11.44
C GLY A 64 -9.04 8.32 -11.43
N VAL A 65 -7.85 7.95 -10.99
CA VAL A 65 -6.66 8.76 -11.10
C VAL A 65 -5.59 7.94 -11.81
N ARG A 66 -5.08 8.48 -12.91
CA ARG A 66 -3.96 7.91 -13.67
C ARG A 66 -2.70 8.68 -13.31
N ILE A 67 -1.71 7.98 -12.77
CA ILE A 67 -0.43 8.54 -12.36
C ILE A 67 0.63 7.96 -13.29
N LEU A 68 1.42 8.81 -13.93
CA LEU A 68 2.44 8.39 -14.91
C LEU A 68 3.75 7.98 -14.24
N ASP A 69 3.66 7.12 -13.22
CA ASP A 69 4.75 6.76 -12.31
C ASP A 69 5.79 5.83 -12.95
N MET A 70 5.40 5.17 -14.05
CA MET A 70 6.29 4.45 -14.96
C MET A 70 5.95 4.82 -16.42
N PRO A 71 6.94 5.05 -17.30
CA PRO A 71 6.69 5.52 -18.67
C PRO A 71 5.84 4.59 -19.53
N ASP A 72 5.99 3.28 -19.31
CA ASP A 72 5.38 2.20 -20.10
C ASP A 72 4.15 1.57 -19.43
N ALA A 73 3.87 1.94 -18.18
CA ALA A 73 2.79 1.34 -17.40
C ALA A 73 2.31 2.26 -16.27
N PRO A 74 1.56 3.32 -16.58
CA PRO A 74 1.04 4.21 -15.56
C PRO A 74 0.06 3.49 -14.65
N ILE A 75 0.15 3.71 -13.35
CA ILE A 75 -0.85 3.18 -12.42
C ILE A 75 -2.20 3.89 -12.61
N LEU A 76 -3.26 3.09 -12.62
CA LEU A 76 -4.64 3.55 -12.55
C LEU A 76 -5.22 3.11 -11.20
N ILE A 77 -5.62 4.07 -10.37
CA ILE A 77 -6.42 3.82 -9.17
C ILE A 77 -7.84 4.23 -9.52
N SER A 78 -8.79 3.30 -9.40
CA SER A 78 -10.18 3.54 -9.78
C SER A 78 -11.14 3.12 -8.67
N GLY A 79 -12.32 3.72 -8.68
CA GLY A 79 -13.38 3.46 -7.73
C GLY A 79 -14.72 3.88 -8.30
N ILE A 80 -15.79 3.43 -7.66
CA ILE A 80 -17.16 3.75 -8.05
C ILE A 80 -17.77 4.65 -6.98
N GLN A 81 -18.35 5.77 -7.41
CA GLN A 81 -19.10 6.62 -6.49
C GLN A 81 -20.44 5.97 -6.17
N ARG A 82 -20.74 5.86 -4.87
CA ARG A 82 -21.96 5.21 -4.37
C ARG A 82 -22.69 6.03 -3.31
N GLU A 83 -22.16 7.20 -2.99
CA GLU A 83 -22.68 8.06 -1.94
C GLU A 83 -23.09 9.42 -2.50
N ILE A 84 -24.22 9.92 -2.01
CA ILE A 84 -24.76 11.21 -2.48
C ILE A 84 -23.80 12.38 -2.23
N GLU A 85 -23.07 12.34 -1.12
CA GLU A 85 -22.07 13.37 -0.79
C GLU A 85 -20.91 13.40 -1.78
N GLU A 86 -20.52 12.26 -2.35
CA GLU A 86 -19.44 12.16 -3.33
C GLU A 86 -19.88 12.70 -4.69
N HIS A 87 -21.13 12.44 -5.09
CA HIS A 87 -21.72 13.02 -6.30
C HIS A 87 -21.81 14.55 -6.21
N GLN A 88 -22.27 15.06 -5.06
CA GLN A 88 -22.36 16.50 -4.81
C GLN A 88 -20.99 17.15 -4.76
N ALA A 89 -20.01 16.53 -4.11
CA ALA A 89 -18.64 17.02 -4.04
C ALA A 89 -17.99 17.07 -5.43
N LEU A 90 -18.23 16.06 -6.27
CA LEU A 90 -17.74 16.04 -7.64
C LEU A 90 -18.39 17.10 -8.52
N ALA A 91 -19.71 17.28 -8.42
CA ALA A 91 -20.40 18.35 -9.14
C ALA A 91 -19.84 19.73 -8.76
N ARG A 92 -19.54 19.94 -7.47
CA ARG A 92 -18.93 21.17 -6.98
C ARG A 92 -17.48 21.33 -7.45
N LEU A 93 -16.69 20.25 -7.52
CA LEU A 93 -15.33 20.30 -8.08
C LEU A 93 -15.32 20.87 -9.51
N PHE A 94 -16.31 20.54 -10.34
CA PHE A 94 -16.39 21.08 -11.70
C PHE A 94 -16.82 22.55 -11.77
N VAL A 95 -17.45 23.08 -10.72
CA VAL A 95 -17.77 24.51 -10.61
C VAL A 95 -16.57 25.29 -10.06
N ASP A 96 -16.03 24.81 -8.93
CA ASP A 96 -14.93 25.47 -8.23
C ASP A 96 -13.62 25.35 -9.02
N ARG A 97 -13.46 24.28 -9.81
CA ARG A 97 -12.30 23.93 -10.65
C ARG A 97 -10.98 23.76 -9.90
N GLN A 98 -11.05 23.75 -8.58
CA GLN A 98 -9.90 23.58 -7.71
C GLN A 98 -10.31 22.78 -6.47
N THR A 99 -9.38 21.99 -5.96
CA THR A 99 -9.55 21.28 -4.69
C THR A 99 -8.19 20.88 -4.12
N PRO A 100 -8.01 20.88 -2.80
CA PRO A 100 -6.84 20.27 -2.19
C PRO A 100 -6.84 18.75 -2.38
N VAL A 101 -5.67 18.20 -2.67
CA VAL A 101 -5.40 16.77 -2.81
C VAL A 101 -4.56 16.29 -1.64
N PHE A 102 -4.96 15.21 -0.99
CA PHE A 102 -4.25 14.62 0.14
C PHE A 102 -3.85 13.17 -0.19
N LEU A 103 -2.56 12.85 -0.01
CA LEU A 103 -2.01 11.53 -0.28
C LEU A 103 -1.88 10.71 1.01
N PHE A 104 -2.49 9.53 1.01
CA PHE A 104 -2.45 8.55 2.08
C PHE A 104 -1.72 7.29 1.63
N ASN A 105 -0.90 6.72 2.50
CA ASN A 105 -0.15 5.51 2.17
C ASN A 105 -0.84 4.24 2.67
N GLU A 106 -0.14 3.11 2.60
CA GLU A 106 -0.61 1.78 3.02
C GLU A 106 -1.05 1.75 4.50
N MET A 107 -0.40 2.56 5.35
CA MET A 107 -0.68 2.72 6.77
C MET A 107 -1.80 3.73 7.08
N ASP A 108 -2.49 4.24 6.05
CA ASP A 108 -3.59 5.21 6.17
C ASP A 108 -3.17 6.57 6.75
N VAL A 109 -1.88 6.94 6.62
CA VAL A 109 -1.36 8.23 7.09
C VAL A 109 -1.20 9.23 5.96
N CYS A 110 -1.61 10.48 6.19
CA CYS A 110 -1.51 11.57 5.21
C CYS A 110 -0.06 12.05 5.06
N LEU A 111 0.64 11.61 4.03
CA LEU A 111 2.07 11.90 3.81
C LEU A 111 2.33 13.27 3.18
N ALA A 112 1.45 13.73 2.29
CA ALA A 112 1.62 14.98 1.57
C ALA A 112 0.28 15.53 1.08
N TRP A 113 0.28 16.81 0.71
CA TRP A 113 -0.87 17.44 0.08
C TRP A 113 -0.47 18.53 -0.90
N THR A 114 -1.34 18.84 -1.85
CA THR A 114 -1.18 19.95 -2.80
C THR A 114 -2.54 20.54 -3.17
N ASN A 115 -2.56 21.63 -3.93
CA ASN A 115 -3.78 22.10 -4.60
C ASN A 115 -3.76 21.61 -6.05
N LEU A 116 -4.92 21.14 -6.49
CA LEU A 116 -5.18 20.73 -7.86
C LEU A 116 -6.10 21.74 -8.53
N GLU A 117 -5.82 22.06 -9.78
CA GLU A 117 -6.66 22.87 -10.66
C GLU A 117 -6.99 22.09 -11.95
N ILE A 118 -8.20 22.31 -12.47
CA ILE A 118 -8.67 21.78 -13.76
C ILE A 118 -9.06 22.90 -14.70
N SER A 119 -8.91 22.68 -16.01
CA SER A 119 -9.29 23.66 -17.02
C SER A 119 -10.82 23.78 -17.16
N ASP A 120 -11.30 24.94 -17.60
CA ASP A 120 -12.73 25.18 -17.88
C ASP A 120 -13.30 24.19 -18.88
N THR A 121 -12.54 23.93 -19.94
CA THR A 121 -12.91 22.99 -20.99
C THR A 121 -13.07 21.57 -20.44
N ASP A 122 -12.12 21.11 -19.63
CA ASP A 122 -12.17 19.78 -19.04
C ASP A 122 -13.29 19.65 -18.00
N ALA A 123 -13.49 20.69 -17.18
CA ALA A 123 -14.59 20.74 -16.21
C ALA A 123 -15.96 20.67 -16.89
N LEU A 124 -16.15 21.39 -18.00
CA LEU A 124 -17.39 21.34 -18.79
C LEU A 124 -17.61 19.97 -19.42
N HIS A 125 -16.59 19.36 -20.02
CA HIS A 125 -16.70 18.02 -20.60
C HIS A 125 -17.02 16.96 -19.54
N ALA A 126 -16.37 17.02 -18.39
CA ALA A 126 -16.62 16.09 -17.29
C ALA A 126 -18.02 16.30 -16.68
N ALA A 127 -18.47 17.55 -16.54
CA ALA A 127 -19.82 17.86 -16.08
C ALA A 127 -20.90 17.37 -17.05
N GLU A 128 -20.66 17.45 -18.37
CA GLU A 128 -21.60 16.96 -19.37
C GLU A 128 -21.80 15.45 -19.28
N LEU A 129 -20.73 14.67 -19.06
CA LEU A 129 -20.81 13.23 -18.82
C LEU A 129 -21.75 12.88 -17.65
N ILE A 130 -21.69 13.66 -16.57
CA ILE A 130 -22.55 13.45 -15.39
C ILE A 130 -24.00 13.86 -15.66
N LYS A 131 -24.26 14.87 -16.48
CA LYS A 131 -25.62 15.38 -16.75
C LYS A 131 -26.46 14.50 -17.69
N GLN A 132 -25.86 13.57 -18.44
CA GLN A 132 -26.56 12.77 -19.45
C GLN A 132 -27.76 11.95 -18.93
N LYS A 133 -27.80 11.57 -17.65
CA LYS A 133 -28.99 11.04 -16.95
C LYS A 133 -28.97 11.47 -15.47
N PRO A 134 -30.09 11.90 -14.87
CA PRO A 134 -30.08 12.55 -13.55
C PRO A 134 -29.85 11.58 -12.37
N ASP A 135 -30.21 10.30 -12.51
CA ASP A 135 -30.14 9.37 -11.40
C ASP A 135 -28.80 8.63 -11.37
N LEU A 136 -27.89 9.12 -10.53
CA LEU A 136 -26.65 8.41 -10.19
C LEU A 136 -26.94 7.34 -9.12
N TYR A 137 -26.23 6.22 -9.22
CA TYR A 137 -26.38 5.10 -8.32
C TYR A 137 -25.94 5.45 -6.89
N ILE A 138 -26.80 5.17 -5.90
CA ILE A 138 -26.49 5.28 -4.48
C ILE A 138 -26.83 3.94 -3.81
N GLY A 139 -25.88 3.37 -3.07
CA GLY A 139 -26.12 2.11 -2.36
C GLY A 139 -24.88 1.24 -2.13
N GLU A 140 -25.15 0.00 -1.72
CA GLU A 140 -24.12 -1.00 -1.43
C GLU A 140 -23.34 -1.42 -2.68
N PHE A 141 -22.11 -1.88 -2.50
CA PHE A 141 -21.31 -2.36 -3.63
C PHE A 141 -21.91 -3.68 -4.17
N SER A 142 -22.33 -3.70 -5.43
CA SER A 142 -22.99 -4.83 -6.08
C SER A 142 -22.17 -5.43 -7.23
N SER A 143 -22.63 -6.53 -7.81
CA SER A 143 -22.06 -7.10 -9.04
C SER A 143 -22.06 -6.12 -10.21
N GLU A 144 -23.09 -5.28 -10.29
CA GLU A 144 -23.22 -4.25 -11.33
C GLU A 144 -22.19 -3.13 -11.12
N CYS A 145 -21.87 -2.80 -9.87
CA CYS A 145 -20.78 -1.88 -9.53
C CYS A 145 -19.43 -2.41 -10.03
N SER A 146 -19.14 -3.69 -9.75
CA SER A 146 -17.93 -4.36 -10.23
C SER A 146 -17.88 -4.34 -11.76
N HIS A 147 -18.97 -4.70 -12.43
CA HIS A 147 -19.02 -4.72 -13.89
C HIS A 147 -18.85 -3.33 -14.53
N ALA A 148 -19.40 -2.27 -13.92
CA ALA A 148 -19.20 -0.90 -14.36
C ALA A 148 -17.72 -0.47 -14.22
N LEU A 149 -17.05 -0.90 -13.14
CA LEU A 149 -15.60 -0.70 -12.97
C LEU A 149 -14.78 -1.47 -14.01
N ASP A 150 -15.14 -2.72 -14.32
CA ASP A 150 -14.46 -3.50 -15.36
C ASP A 150 -14.54 -2.80 -16.72
N CYS A 151 -15.72 -2.25 -17.06
CA CYS A 151 -15.92 -1.46 -18.28
C CYS A 151 -15.12 -0.15 -18.27
N PHE A 152 -15.02 0.51 -17.11
CA PHE A 152 -14.22 1.73 -16.93
C PHE A 152 -12.72 1.44 -17.15
N CYS A 153 -12.18 0.43 -16.48
CA CYS A 153 -10.79 0.02 -16.62
C CYS A 153 -10.48 -0.37 -18.07
N PHE A 154 -11.32 -1.20 -18.71
CA PHE A 154 -11.20 -1.56 -20.13
C PHE A 154 -11.21 -0.33 -21.07
N SER A 155 -12.10 0.63 -20.81
CA SER A 155 -12.19 1.85 -21.64
C SER A 155 -11.00 2.77 -21.44
N SER A 156 -10.38 2.75 -20.27
CA SER A 156 -9.19 3.54 -19.96
C SER A 156 -7.91 2.92 -20.52
N ASP A 157 -7.84 1.59 -20.56
CA ASP A 157 -6.72 0.79 -21.05
C ASP A 157 -7.25 -0.52 -21.67
N PRO A 158 -7.38 -0.57 -23.01
CA PRO A 158 -7.88 -1.75 -23.71
C PRO A 158 -6.97 -2.99 -23.62
N SER A 159 -5.76 -2.86 -23.09
CA SER A 159 -4.88 -4.01 -22.85
C SER A 159 -5.38 -4.89 -21.69
N GLN A 160 -6.24 -4.36 -20.82
CA GLN A 160 -6.86 -5.12 -19.75
C GLN A 160 -8.01 -5.98 -20.29
N THR A 161 -7.88 -7.30 -20.17
CA THR A 161 -8.88 -8.24 -20.69
C THR A 161 -9.88 -8.65 -19.60
N ASN A 162 -10.97 -7.90 -19.48
CA ASN A 162 -12.10 -8.28 -18.63
C ASN A 162 -13.21 -8.92 -19.48
N PRO A 163 -13.59 -10.19 -19.22
CA PRO A 163 -14.69 -10.84 -19.92
C PRO A 163 -15.98 -10.02 -19.76
N ASN A 164 -16.64 -9.71 -20.88
CA ASN A 164 -17.88 -8.91 -20.95
C ASN A 164 -17.73 -7.40 -20.73
N ALA A 165 -16.52 -6.86 -20.48
CA ALA A 165 -16.34 -5.42 -20.43
C ALA A 165 -16.63 -4.80 -21.81
N VAL A 166 -17.35 -3.68 -21.81
CA VAL A 166 -17.68 -2.91 -23.03
C VAL A 166 -17.08 -1.52 -22.93
N GLN A 167 -16.80 -0.92 -24.08
CA GLN A 167 -16.34 0.46 -24.13
C GLN A 167 -17.45 1.41 -23.67
N ILE A 168 -17.13 2.28 -22.72
CA ILE A 168 -18.03 3.30 -22.17
C ILE A 168 -17.47 4.71 -22.43
N PRO A 169 -18.32 5.76 -22.42
CA PRO A 169 -17.85 7.13 -22.46
C PRO A 169 -16.88 7.42 -21.30
N LEU A 170 -15.73 7.97 -21.64
CA LEU A 170 -14.64 8.29 -20.73
C LEU A 170 -14.17 9.73 -21.00
N VAL A 171 -14.04 10.52 -19.94
CA VAL A 171 -13.44 11.85 -19.96
C VAL A 171 -12.15 11.79 -19.16
N THR A 172 -11.05 12.27 -19.76
CA THR A 172 -9.78 12.49 -19.07
C THR A 172 -9.62 13.98 -18.83
N VAL A 173 -9.36 14.36 -17.58
CA VAL A 173 -9.12 15.73 -17.15
C VAL A 173 -7.65 15.85 -16.80
N VAL A 174 -6.94 16.70 -17.54
CA VAL A 174 -5.54 17.01 -17.26
C VAL A 174 -5.50 17.95 -16.07
N THR A 175 -4.65 17.63 -15.08
CA THR A 175 -4.57 18.39 -13.83
C THR A 175 -3.32 19.24 -13.79
N SER A 176 -3.45 20.46 -13.26
CA SER A 176 -2.33 21.28 -12.82
C SER A 176 -2.17 21.10 -11.31
N LEU A 177 -0.96 20.79 -10.86
CA LEU A 177 -0.65 20.58 -9.45
C LEU A 177 0.31 21.65 -8.97
N GLU A 178 -0.02 22.29 -7.84
CA GLU A 178 0.97 23.06 -7.09
C GLU A 178 2.11 22.16 -6.56
N PRO A 179 3.24 22.74 -6.12
CA PRO A 179 4.27 21.99 -5.41
C PRO A 179 3.72 21.24 -4.20
N TRP A 180 4.10 19.97 -4.06
CA TRP A 180 3.69 19.13 -2.95
C TRP A 180 4.24 19.65 -1.61
N ARG A 181 3.36 19.68 -0.61
CA ARG A 181 3.68 20.01 0.78
C ARG A 181 3.74 18.72 1.57
N VAL A 182 4.95 18.35 2.00
CA VAL A 182 5.21 17.07 2.69
C VAL A 182 5.01 17.22 4.19
N ASN A 183 4.31 16.25 4.79
CA ASN A 183 4.11 16.17 6.23
C ASN A 183 5.26 15.39 6.89
N LYS A 184 5.67 15.86 8.07
CA LYS A 184 6.53 15.10 8.98
C LYS A 184 5.65 14.31 9.94
N ILE A 185 5.69 12.99 9.87
CA ILE A 185 4.83 12.13 10.69
C ILE A 185 5.68 11.41 11.72
N SER A 186 5.35 11.60 13.00
CA SER A 186 6.04 10.96 14.10
C SER A 186 5.19 9.85 14.70
N PHE A 187 5.73 8.65 14.73
CA PHE A 187 5.17 7.49 15.42
C PHE A 187 5.83 7.37 16.79
N VAL A 188 5.02 7.33 17.84
CA VAL A 188 5.48 7.21 19.23
C VAL A 188 5.13 5.82 19.73
N GLY A 189 6.16 5.03 20.03
CA GLY A 189 6.06 3.72 20.64
C GLY A 189 6.44 3.73 22.12
N ILE A 190 6.46 2.54 22.74
CA ILE A 190 6.79 2.41 24.17
C ILE A 190 8.26 2.74 24.42
N ARG A 191 9.15 2.34 23.50
CA ARG A 191 10.61 2.41 23.67
C ARG A 191 11.30 3.48 22.83
N GLY A 192 10.54 4.25 22.06
CA GLY A 192 11.11 5.28 21.19
C GLY A 192 10.07 5.95 20.32
N HIS A 193 10.54 6.89 19.51
CA HIS A 193 9.74 7.50 18.46
C HIS A 193 10.53 7.54 17.17
N HIS A 194 9.82 7.44 16.05
CA HIS A 194 10.41 7.52 14.71
C HIS A 194 9.61 8.50 13.87
N THR A 195 10.33 9.41 13.22
CA THR A 195 9.74 10.35 12.27
C THR A 195 10.03 9.91 10.85
N ILE A 196 8.98 9.89 10.03
CA ILE A 196 9.04 9.67 8.59
C ILE A 196 8.76 10.99 7.87
N THR A 197 9.50 11.22 6.79
CA THR A 197 9.25 12.28 5.82
C THR A 197 9.43 11.63 4.46
N ILE A 198 8.39 11.62 3.62
CA ILE A 198 8.35 10.76 2.43
C ILE A 198 9.33 11.22 1.33
N ASP A 199 9.75 12.48 1.34
CA ASP A 199 10.71 13.09 0.40
C ASP A 199 12.18 13.02 0.88
N ASP A 200 12.44 12.36 2.01
CA ASP A 200 13.80 12.21 2.53
C ASP A 200 14.66 11.41 1.54
N GLN A 201 15.86 11.92 1.25
CA GLN A 201 16.80 11.29 0.34
C GLN A 201 17.31 9.94 0.87
N ASN A 202 17.28 9.68 2.17
CA ASN A 202 17.66 8.39 2.75
C ASN A 202 16.48 7.41 2.75
N GLU A 203 15.98 7.08 1.55
CA GLU A 203 14.76 6.28 1.35
C GLU A 203 14.81 4.92 2.06
N GLY A 204 15.98 4.27 2.08
CA GLY A 204 16.17 2.99 2.78
C GLY A 204 15.95 3.09 4.29
N GLU A 205 16.50 4.13 4.94
CA GLU A 205 16.30 4.33 6.38
C GLU A 205 14.85 4.71 6.70
N ILE A 206 14.20 5.51 5.85
CA ILE A 206 12.76 5.80 5.99
C ILE A 206 11.94 4.54 5.88
N PHE A 207 12.25 3.66 4.93
CA PHE A 207 11.52 2.41 4.76
C PHE A 207 11.64 1.51 6.00
N GLU A 208 12.84 1.39 6.58
CA GLU A 208 13.01 0.70 7.88
C GLU A 208 12.18 1.33 9.01
N ARG A 209 12.08 2.67 9.06
CA ARG A 209 11.26 3.38 10.06
C ARG A 209 9.77 3.13 9.86
N VAL A 210 9.31 3.04 8.62
CA VAL A 210 7.91 2.67 8.29
C VAL A 210 7.61 1.24 8.75
N ILE A 211 8.52 0.29 8.50
CA ILE A 211 8.39 -1.10 8.94
C ILE A 211 8.36 -1.19 10.47
N TRP A 212 9.24 -0.46 11.14
CA TRP A 212 9.23 -0.40 12.61
C TRP A 212 7.90 0.18 13.12
N ALA A 213 7.45 1.30 12.56
CA ALA A 213 6.24 1.99 13.00
C ALA A 213 4.99 1.11 12.85
N SER A 214 4.89 0.31 11.79
CA SER A 214 3.76 -0.59 11.57
C SER A 214 3.77 -1.79 12.53
N LEU A 215 4.94 -2.27 12.93
CA LEU A 215 5.09 -3.39 13.85
C LEU A 215 4.97 -3.03 15.33
N GLU A 216 5.16 -1.76 15.71
CA GLU A 216 5.19 -1.34 17.12
C GLU A 216 3.88 -1.68 17.86
N SER A 217 2.74 -1.60 17.18
CA SER A 217 1.44 -1.98 17.76
C SER A 217 1.29 -3.48 18.02
N VAL A 218 2.09 -4.32 17.34
CA VAL A 218 2.05 -5.79 17.43
C VAL A 218 3.14 -6.33 18.36
N PHE A 219 4.31 -5.68 18.39
CA PHE A 219 5.50 -6.11 19.14
C PHE A 219 6.08 -5.01 20.05
N PRO A 220 5.29 -4.35 20.90
CA PRO A 220 5.70 -3.12 21.57
C PRO A 220 6.89 -3.25 22.54
N LEU A 221 7.23 -4.48 22.97
CA LEU A 221 8.31 -4.74 23.92
C LEU A 221 9.48 -5.53 23.34
N THR A 222 9.32 -6.09 22.14
CA THR A 222 10.24 -7.06 21.53
C THR A 222 10.65 -6.68 20.11
N LEU A 223 10.33 -5.45 19.69
CA LEU A 223 10.71 -4.89 18.40
C LEU A 223 12.03 -4.11 18.47
N HIS A 224 12.95 -4.41 17.58
CA HIS A 224 14.29 -3.82 17.54
C HIS A 224 14.72 -3.52 16.09
N LYS A 225 15.12 -2.29 15.83
CA LYS A 225 15.72 -1.88 14.54
C LYS A 225 17.25 -1.99 14.58
N GLY A 226 17.85 -2.54 13.53
CA GLY A 226 19.29 -2.71 13.38
C GLY A 226 19.90 -3.62 14.44
N ALA A 227 19.26 -4.77 14.70
CA ALA A 227 19.77 -5.76 15.63
C ALA A 227 21.15 -6.28 15.16
N GLN A 228 21.99 -6.68 16.09
CA GLN A 228 23.36 -7.13 15.84
C GLN A 228 23.59 -8.54 16.36
N VAL A 229 24.49 -9.27 15.70
CA VAL A 229 24.89 -10.62 16.10
C VAL A 229 26.40 -10.68 16.29
N ARG A 230 26.84 -11.39 17.32
CA ARG A 230 28.25 -11.60 17.59
C ARG A 230 28.78 -12.80 16.81
N ILE A 231 29.67 -12.54 15.85
CA ILE A 231 30.37 -13.56 15.08
C ILE A 231 31.86 -13.47 15.41
N GLY A 232 32.35 -14.44 16.19
CA GLY A 232 33.69 -14.39 16.78
C GLY A 232 33.84 -13.17 17.71
N LYS A 233 34.77 -12.28 17.39
CA LYS A 233 35.03 -11.05 18.18
C LYS A 233 34.29 -9.80 17.68
N LYS A 234 33.61 -9.87 16.52
CA LYS A 234 32.98 -8.71 15.89
C LYS A 234 31.46 -8.77 16.06
N LEU A 235 30.87 -7.61 16.33
CA LEU A 235 29.44 -7.40 16.13
C LEU A 235 29.21 -7.10 14.65
N ARG A 236 28.25 -7.78 14.05
CA ARG A 236 27.78 -7.52 12.70
C ARG A 236 26.28 -7.29 12.75
N GLU A 237 25.76 -6.61 11.74
CA GLU A 237 24.32 -6.52 11.53
C GLU A 237 23.70 -7.92 11.43
N PHE A 238 22.60 -8.10 12.14
CA PHE A 238 21.85 -9.36 12.18
C PHE A 238 20.73 -9.34 11.15
N THR A 239 19.92 -8.28 11.16
CA THR A 239 18.79 -8.04 10.25
C THR A 239 18.35 -6.58 10.42
N ASP A 240 17.73 -6.00 9.40
CA ASP A 240 17.27 -4.60 9.45
C ASP A 240 16.23 -4.36 10.58
N VAL A 241 15.25 -5.26 10.72
CA VAL A 241 14.26 -5.22 11.81
C VAL A 241 14.08 -6.63 12.40
N LEU A 242 14.15 -6.71 13.73
CA LEU A 242 13.94 -7.93 14.51
C LEU A 242 12.71 -7.75 15.40
N ALA A 243 11.78 -8.70 15.36
CA ALA A 243 10.71 -8.83 16.36
C ALA A 243 10.64 -10.28 16.86
N TYR A 244 10.06 -10.51 18.03
CA TYR A 244 9.83 -11.88 18.53
C TYR A 244 8.68 -11.93 19.53
N HIS A 245 8.06 -13.10 19.66
CA HIS A 245 7.13 -13.44 20.74
C HIS A 245 7.25 -14.94 21.05
N GLU A 246 6.45 -15.44 21.99
CA GLU A 246 6.52 -16.81 22.50
C GLU A 246 6.53 -17.93 21.44
N TYR A 247 5.99 -17.70 20.24
CA TYR A 247 5.93 -18.72 19.18
C TYR A 247 6.96 -18.56 18.07
N GLY A 248 7.76 -17.49 18.06
CA GLY A 248 8.75 -17.32 17.00
C GLY A 248 9.48 -15.98 16.98
N SER A 249 10.52 -15.94 16.15
CA SER A 249 11.28 -14.73 15.81
C SER A 249 11.02 -14.31 14.37
N PHE A 250 11.01 -13.01 14.13
CA PHE A 250 10.71 -12.36 12.85
C PHE A 250 11.96 -11.59 12.45
N LEU A 251 12.63 -12.08 11.41
CA LEU A 251 13.85 -11.51 10.85
C LEU A 251 13.45 -10.80 9.56
N ILE A 252 13.49 -9.47 9.55
CA ILE A 252 13.02 -8.67 8.42
C ILE A 252 14.20 -7.96 7.78
N GLU A 253 14.32 -8.16 6.48
CA GLU A 253 15.29 -7.46 5.63
C GLU A 253 14.52 -6.54 4.66
N ALA A 254 14.76 -5.25 4.78
CA ALA A 254 14.10 -4.19 4.03
C ALA A 254 14.88 -3.86 2.76
N LYS A 255 14.20 -3.79 1.62
CA LYS A 255 14.79 -3.34 0.35
C LYS A 255 13.88 -2.31 -0.31
N ASP A 256 14.22 -1.04 -0.12
CA ASP A 256 13.55 0.09 -0.74
C ASP A 256 13.85 0.15 -2.26
N LEU A 257 12.82 0.47 -3.04
CA LEU A 257 12.99 0.85 -4.44
C LEU A 257 13.21 2.36 -4.42
N SER A 258 14.46 2.77 -4.48
CA SER A 258 14.78 4.20 -4.48
C SER A 258 14.16 4.84 -5.72
N ILE A 259 13.17 5.72 -5.53
CA ILE A 259 12.44 6.40 -6.60
C ILE A 259 12.91 7.84 -6.69
N ILE A 260 13.07 8.49 -5.54
CA ILE A 260 13.50 9.90 -5.47
C ILE A 260 14.92 10.04 -6.03
N ARG A 261 15.83 9.16 -5.63
CA ARG A 261 17.22 9.19 -6.15
C ARG A 261 17.34 8.69 -7.59
N ALA A 262 16.46 7.78 -7.99
CA ALA A 262 16.57 7.09 -9.27
C ALA A 262 15.88 7.82 -10.42
N GLY A 263 14.92 8.69 -10.11
CA GLY A 263 13.90 9.16 -11.04
C GLY A 263 12.81 8.10 -11.29
N TYR A 264 11.65 8.55 -11.76
CA TYR A 264 10.53 7.70 -12.15
C TYR A 264 10.57 7.28 -13.63
N ASP A 265 11.62 7.65 -14.39
CA ASP A 265 11.75 7.36 -15.82
C ASP A 265 12.23 5.92 -16.15
N ARG A 266 12.28 5.03 -15.16
CA ARG A 266 12.72 3.64 -15.38
C ARG A 266 11.55 2.81 -15.86
N ASP A 267 11.75 2.11 -16.97
CA ASP A 267 10.81 1.10 -17.47
C ASP A 267 10.62 -0.07 -16.49
N GLN A 268 9.55 -0.83 -16.70
CA GLN A 268 9.20 -1.98 -15.89
C GLN A 268 10.33 -3.02 -15.84
N GLU A 269 10.97 -3.32 -16.99
CA GLU A 269 11.97 -4.38 -17.09
C GLU A 269 13.20 -4.10 -16.21
N ARG A 270 13.74 -2.89 -16.30
CA ARG A 270 14.90 -2.47 -15.51
C ARG A 270 14.57 -2.42 -14.03
N ARG A 271 13.36 -1.98 -13.68
CA ARG A 271 12.89 -1.94 -12.29
C ARG A 271 12.78 -3.34 -11.71
N THR A 272 12.12 -4.27 -12.41
CA THR A 272 11.98 -5.67 -12.00
C THR A 272 13.33 -6.36 -11.81
N LYS A 273 14.26 -6.24 -12.77
CA LYS A 273 15.62 -6.83 -12.61
C LYS A 273 16.35 -6.26 -11.39
N GLY A 274 16.18 -4.96 -11.13
CA GLY A 274 16.71 -4.31 -9.93
C GLY A 274 16.15 -4.91 -8.64
N VAL A 275 14.82 -5.06 -8.57
CA VAL A 275 14.10 -5.64 -7.43
C VAL A 275 14.57 -7.08 -7.19
N GLN A 276 14.57 -7.93 -8.21
CA GLN A 276 14.99 -9.33 -8.14
C GLN A 276 16.41 -9.47 -7.59
N LYS A 277 17.36 -8.63 -8.05
CA LYS A 277 18.73 -8.64 -7.54
C LYS A 277 18.81 -8.32 -6.05
N GLN A 278 18.00 -7.38 -5.55
CA GLN A 278 17.96 -7.05 -4.13
C GLN A 278 17.33 -8.18 -3.30
N ILE A 279 16.27 -8.81 -3.80
CA ILE A 279 15.64 -9.96 -3.16
C ILE A 279 16.63 -11.12 -3.00
N LYS A 280 17.37 -11.48 -4.06
CA LYS A 280 18.39 -12.55 -3.99
C LYS A 280 19.42 -12.30 -2.88
N LYS A 281 19.85 -11.04 -2.71
CA LYS A 281 20.75 -10.66 -1.61
C LYS A 281 20.08 -10.82 -0.24
N ALA A 282 18.84 -10.36 -0.11
CA ALA A 282 18.08 -10.47 1.14
C ALA A 282 17.86 -11.94 1.55
N ILE A 283 17.60 -12.84 0.60
CA ILE A 283 17.53 -14.30 0.86
C ILE A 283 18.83 -14.79 1.50
N ILE A 284 19.99 -14.42 0.94
CA ILE A 284 21.31 -14.84 1.46
C ILE A 284 21.54 -14.28 2.87
N GLN A 285 21.22 -13.00 3.10
CA GLN A 285 21.35 -12.34 4.40
C GLN A 285 20.50 -13.05 5.46
N LEU A 286 19.22 -13.28 5.17
CA LEU A 286 18.29 -13.95 6.08
C LEU A 286 18.63 -15.42 6.33
N LYS A 287 19.17 -16.15 5.35
CA LYS A 287 19.74 -17.49 5.59
C LYS A 287 20.89 -17.44 6.59
N GLY A 288 21.75 -16.43 6.48
CA GLY A 288 22.84 -16.16 7.42
C GLY A 288 22.34 -15.86 8.83
N ALA A 289 21.37 -14.95 8.94
CA ALA A 289 20.73 -14.57 10.20
C ALA A 289 20.03 -15.77 10.87
N CYS A 290 19.23 -16.51 10.12
CA CYS A 290 18.57 -17.71 10.62
C CYS A 290 19.58 -18.76 11.10
N SER A 291 20.67 -18.98 10.35
CA SER A 291 21.71 -19.92 10.77
C SER A 291 22.39 -19.48 12.06
N ALA A 292 22.63 -18.18 12.25
CA ALA A 292 23.19 -17.63 13.48
C ALA A 292 22.23 -17.78 14.67
N LEU A 293 20.93 -17.55 14.44
CA LEU A 293 19.88 -17.77 15.43
C LEU A 293 19.88 -19.23 15.92
N THR A 294 19.87 -20.19 14.98
CA THR A 294 19.85 -21.64 15.24
C THR A 294 21.11 -22.13 15.95
N ARG A 295 22.28 -21.57 15.64
CA ARG A 295 23.53 -21.92 16.34
C ARG A 295 23.59 -21.41 17.79
N GLY A 296 22.68 -20.53 18.20
CA GLY A 296 22.72 -19.90 19.52
C GLY A 296 23.65 -18.69 19.60
N ASP A 297 24.02 -18.07 18.46
CA ASP A 297 24.87 -16.88 18.48
C ASP A 297 24.18 -15.74 19.24
N ARG A 298 24.92 -15.01 20.08
CA ARG A 298 24.38 -13.92 20.92
C ARG A 298 23.90 -12.76 20.04
N VAL A 299 22.66 -12.32 20.27
CA VAL A 299 22.00 -11.23 19.53
C VAL A 299 21.88 -10.03 20.46
N PHE A 300 22.09 -8.82 19.92
CA PHE A 300 22.12 -7.57 20.67
C PHE A 300 21.22 -6.54 19.99
N ALA A 301 20.59 -5.68 20.77
CA ALA A 301 20.02 -4.44 20.26
C ALA A 301 21.14 -3.49 19.80
N LYS A 302 20.77 -2.49 18.98
CA LYS A 302 21.69 -1.43 18.58
C LYS A 302 22.28 -0.64 19.76
N THR A 303 21.59 -0.63 20.90
CA THR A 303 22.04 -0.03 22.17
C THR A 303 23.13 -0.85 22.88
N GLY A 304 23.38 -2.10 22.45
CA GLY A 304 24.34 -3.01 23.06
C GLY A 304 23.75 -3.98 24.09
N GLU A 305 22.46 -3.87 24.41
CA GLU A 305 21.73 -4.82 25.26
C GLU A 305 21.62 -6.19 24.58
N GLU A 306 21.89 -7.27 25.30
CA GLU A 306 21.67 -8.62 24.79
C GLU A 306 20.18 -8.97 24.77
N LEU A 307 19.72 -9.57 23.67
CA LEU A 307 18.33 -9.90 23.44
C LEU A 307 18.08 -11.39 23.66
N ASP A 308 17.07 -11.69 24.47
CA ASP A 308 16.59 -13.06 24.68
C ASP A 308 15.57 -13.45 23.59
N VAL A 309 16.10 -13.75 22.42
CA VAL A 309 15.31 -14.11 21.23
C VAL A 309 14.84 -15.57 21.27
N VAL A 310 13.68 -15.84 20.67
CA VAL A 310 13.14 -17.21 20.55
C VAL A 310 13.89 -17.99 19.47
N ARG A 311 14.52 -19.09 19.88
CA ARG A 311 15.41 -19.91 19.02
C ARG A 311 14.91 -21.34 18.77
N ASN A 312 14.00 -21.81 19.61
CA ASN A 312 13.47 -23.19 19.58
C ASN A 312 12.22 -23.34 18.71
N LYS A 313 11.84 -22.29 17.98
CA LYS A 313 10.71 -22.25 17.06
C LYS A 313 11.19 -21.81 15.67
N PRO A 314 10.55 -22.25 14.58
CA PRO A 314 10.85 -21.75 13.24
C PRO A 314 10.73 -20.22 13.18
N ALA A 315 11.73 -19.56 12.62
CA ALA A 315 11.69 -18.12 12.41
C ALA A 315 10.86 -17.77 11.16
N HIS A 316 10.31 -16.56 11.13
CA HIS A 316 9.79 -15.92 9.93
C HIS A 316 10.87 -14.99 9.36
N CYS A 317 11.47 -15.39 8.25
CA CYS A 317 12.40 -14.59 7.47
C CYS A 317 11.61 -13.81 6.42
N ILE A 318 11.44 -12.51 6.59
CA ILE A 318 10.62 -11.66 5.73
C ILE A 318 11.52 -10.75 4.92
N ILE A 319 11.44 -10.88 3.60
CA ILE A 319 12.01 -9.93 2.66
C ILE A 319 10.91 -8.94 2.34
N LEU A 320 11.07 -7.72 2.81
CA LEU A 320 10.07 -6.67 2.66
C LEU A 320 10.58 -5.66 1.64
N ILE A 321 9.83 -5.50 0.55
CA ILE A 321 10.11 -4.53 -0.49
C ILE A 321 9.01 -3.46 -0.52
N THR A 322 9.30 -2.31 -1.13
CA THR A 322 8.26 -1.26 -1.24
C THR A 322 7.10 -1.70 -2.13
N GLU A 323 7.40 -2.36 -3.24
CA GLU A 323 6.40 -2.77 -4.24
C GLU A 323 6.86 -4.01 -4.99
N LEU A 324 5.97 -4.99 -5.15
CA LEU A 324 6.20 -6.21 -5.92
C LEU A 324 5.58 -6.06 -7.31
N MET A 325 6.42 -6.04 -8.35
CA MET A 325 5.96 -5.89 -9.73
C MET A 325 5.32 -7.18 -10.24
N HIS A 326 4.10 -7.11 -10.78
CA HIS A 326 3.44 -8.26 -11.42
C HIS A 326 4.13 -8.72 -12.72
N TRP A 327 4.95 -7.85 -13.32
CA TRP A 327 5.69 -8.14 -14.54
C TRP A 327 7.01 -8.87 -14.25
N GLY A 328 7.39 -9.77 -15.17
CA GLY A 328 8.68 -10.49 -15.17
C GLY A 328 8.60 -11.92 -14.66
N ASP A 329 9.70 -12.66 -14.84
CA ASP A 329 9.82 -14.05 -14.40
C ASP A 329 10.35 -14.14 -12.96
N TRP A 330 9.54 -14.70 -12.06
CA TRP A 330 9.81 -14.84 -10.64
C TRP A 330 10.24 -16.25 -10.22
N GLN A 331 10.31 -17.20 -11.16
CA GLN A 331 10.54 -18.62 -10.88
C GLN A 331 11.86 -18.88 -10.14
N GLU A 332 12.91 -18.16 -10.49
CA GLU A 332 14.21 -18.29 -9.81
C GLU A 332 14.12 -17.84 -8.35
N ILE A 333 13.39 -16.75 -8.06
CA ILE A 333 13.18 -16.25 -6.69
C ILE A 333 12.33 -17.24 -5.90
N GLU A 334 11.24 -17.73 -6.49
CA GLU A 334 10.36 -18.74 -5.89
C GLU A 334 11.15 -20.00 -5.50
N THR A 335 12.02 -20.48 -6.39
CA THR A 335 12.91 -21.61 -6.14
C THR A 335 13.87 -21.34 -4.99
N GLN A 336 14.53 -20.17 -4.99
CA GLN A 336 15.46 -19.80 -3.92
C GLN A 336 14.79 -19.67 -2.54
N LEU A 337 13.54 -19.19 -2.49
CA LEU A 337 12.75 -19.13 -1.25
C LEU A 337 12.48 -20.54 -0.72
N ILE A 338 12.03 -21.47 -1.57
CA ILE A 338 11.78 -22.87 -1.19
C ILE A 338 13.07 -23.55 -0.70
N GLU A 339 14.19 -23.35 -1.40
CA GLU A 339 15.49 -23.88 -0.99
C GLU A 339 15.96 -23.29 0.35
N ALA A 340 15.72 -21.99 0.58
CA ALA A 340 16.01 -21.34 1.85
C ALA A 340 15.19 -21.97 2.99
N MET A 341 13.89 -22.20 2.80
CA MET A 341 13.05 -22.90 3.79
C MET A 341 13.56 -24.30 4.08
N ARG A 342 13.89 -25.09 3.05
CA ARG A 342 14.36 -26.47 3.21
C ARG A 342 15.66 -26.57 4.00
N SER A 343 16.60 -25.66 3.71
CA SER A 343 17.94 -25.65 4.30
C SER A 343 17.97 -25.07 5.72
N THR A 344 17.10 -24.12 6.04
CA THR A 344 17.10 -23.43 7.34
C THR A 344 16.03 -23.93 8.31
N LYS A 345 14.99 -24.62 7.81
CA LYS A 345 13.76 -24.97 8.56
C LYS A 345 12.97 -23.76 9.08
N ALA A 346 13.19 -22.58 8.50
CA ALA A 346 12.42 -21.37 8.75
C ALA A 346 11.42 -21.09 7.62
N PHE A 347 10.45 -20.21 7.87
CA PHE A 347 9.54 -19.70 6.86
C PHE A 347 10.18 -18.50 6.13
N PHE A 348 10.16 -18.50 4.81
CA PHE A 348 10.68 -17.39 4.00
C PHE A 348 9.55 -16.71 3.24
N HIS A 349 9.40 -15.40 3.43
CA HIS A 349 8.33 -14.61 2.85
C HIS A 349 8.94 -13.53 1.96
N LEU A 350 8.35 -13.35 0.78
CA LEU A 350 8.49 -12.12 0.00
C LEU A 350 7.17 -11.36 0.08
N LEU A 351 7.23 -10.13 0.58
CA LEU A 351 6.09 -9.25 0.78
C LEU A 351 6.44 -7.87 0.24
N ASP A 352 5.47 -7.19 -0.37
CA ASP A 352 5.52 -5.75 -0.48
C ASP A 352 4.90 -5.08 0.76
N LEU A 353 5.05 -3.76 0.86
CA LEU A 353 4.54 -3.01 2.01
C LEU A 353 3.02 -3.11 2.12
N SER A 354 2.29 -3.05 1.00
CA SER A 354 0.84 -3.16 0.97
C SER A 354 0.34 -4.46 1.60
N GLU A 355 0.83 -5.61 1.13
CA GLU A 355 0.47 -6.92 1.68
C GLU A 355 0.87 -7.05 3.15
N PHE A 356 2.07 -6.56 3.51
CA PHE A 356 2.53 -6.59 4.89
C PHE A 356 1.60 -5.82 5.84
N ILE A 357 1.15 -4.62 5.44
CA ILE A 357 0.21 -3.83 6.24
C ILE A 357 -1.17 -4.49 6.31
N VAL A 358 -1.66 -5.11 5.23
CA VAL A 358 -2.92 -5.87 5.25
C VAL A 358 -2.86 -7.00 6.28
N LEU A 359 -1.76 -7.77 6.30
CA LEU A 359 -1.56 -8.84 7.28
C LEU A 359 -1.56 -8.28 8.71
N LEU A 360 -0.87 -7.17 8.97
CA LEU A 360 -0.85 -6.52 10.29
C LEU A 360 -2.23 -6.01 10.72
N LYS A 361 -2.98 -5.38 9.80
CA LYS A 361 -4.36 -4.92 10.04
C LYS A 361 -5.27 -6.09 10.40
N ALA A 362 -5.20 -7.18 9.64
CA ALA A 362 -5.95 -8.41 9.91
C ALA A 362 -5.59 -9.01 11.29
N SER A 363 -4.35 -8.85 11.74
CA SER A 363 -3.90 -9.34 13.05
C SER A 363 -4.37 -8.51 14.24
N SER A 364 -4.96 -7.32 14.03
CA SER A 364 -5.57 -6.51 15.09
C SER A 364 -4.66 -6.28 16.31
N GLY A 365 -3.36 -6.02 16.08
CA GLY A 365 -2.38 -5.79 17.14
C GLY A 365 -1.87 -7.06 17.86
N LYS A 366 -2.29 -8.26 17.44
CA LYS A 366 -1.93 -9.52 18.12
C LYS A 366 -0.83 -10.26 17.37
N ALA A 367 0.36 -10.38 17.98
CA ALA A 367 1.51 -11.09 17.44
C ALA A 367 1.18 -12.54 17.00
N GLY A 368 0.44 -13.29 17.81
CA GLY A 368 0.05 -14.67 17.47
C GLY A 368 -0.86 -14.77 16.24
N LEU A 369 -1.71 -13.76 15.98
CA LEU A 369 -2.50 -13.74 14.74
C LEU A 369 -1.63 -13.38 13.53
N PHE A 370 -0.62 -12.52 13.71
CA PHE A 370 0.32 -12.19 12.65
C PHE A 370 1.18 -13.38 12.24
N ASP A 371 1.70 -14.13 13.22
CA ASP A 371 2.35 -15.43 13.02
C ASP A 371 1.45 -16.38 12.22
N TYR A 372 0.22 -16.59 12.70
CA TYR A 372 -0.76 -17.46 12.02
C TYR A 372 -1.02 -17.05 10.57
N HIS A 373 -1.26 -15.77 10.28
CA HIS A 373 -1.50 -15.30 8.92
C HIS A 373 -0.28 -15.52 8.00
N LEU A 374 0.94 -15.31 8.51
CA LEU A 374 2.15 -15.62 7.75
C LEU A 374 2.29 -17.13 7.50
N MET A 375 1.94 -17.98 8.46
CA MET A 375 1.95 -19.43 8.27
C MET A 375 0.95 -19.86 7.18
N GLU A 376 -0.29 -19.35 7.21
CA GLU A 376 -1.30 -19.64 6.18
C GLU A 376 -0.84 -19.15 4.80
N ARG A 377 -0.30 -17.94 4.73
CA ARG A 377 0.31 -17.42 3.50
C ARG A 377 1.42 -18.34 2.98
N CYS A 378 2.31 -18.82 3.85
CA CYS A 378 3.38 -19.73 3.44
C CYS A 378 2.84 -21.05 2.89
N LYS A 379 1.73 -21.57 3.43
CA LYS A 379 1.07 -22.77 2.87
C LYS A 379 0.56 -22.50 1.46
N VAL A 380 -0.06 -21.34 1.23
CA VAL A 380 -0.52 -20.91 -0.10
C VAL A 380 0.66 -20.78 -1.07
N PHE A 381 1.76 -20.17 -0.63
CA PHE A 381 3.00 -20.08 -1.41
C PHE A 381 3.54 -21.44 -1.82
N VAL A 382 3.68 -22.39 -0.87
CA VAL A 382 4.19 -23.73 -1.17
C VAL A 382 3.24 -24.50 -2.10
N LYS A 383 1.93 -24.31 -1.94
CA LYS A 383 0.91 -24.98 -2.76
C LYS A 383 0.88 -24.47 -4.20
N ASN A 384 0.91 -23.15 -4.38
CA ASN A 384 0.70 -22.51 -5.68
C ASN A 384 2.01 -22.20 -6.40
N GLY A 385 3.13 -22.13 -5.67
CA GLY A 385 4.45 -21.84 -6.21
C GLY A 385 4.61 -20.42 -6.73
N SER A 386 3.84 -19.45 -6.23
CA SER A 386 3.90 -18.05 -6.69
C SER A 386 4.09 -17.06 -5.56
N VAL A 387 4.97 -16.08 -5.74
CA VAL A 387 5.16 -14.96 -4.79
C VAL A 387 4.05 -13.90 -4.84
N HIS A 388 3.26 -13.88 -5.92
CA HIS A 388 2.16 -12.93 -6.15
C HIS A 388 0.89 -13.34 -5.40
N ILE A 389 0.99 -13.36 -4.08
CA ILE A 389 -0.13 -13.67 -3.19
C ILE A 389 -0.55 -12.36 -2.53
N HIS A 390 -1.84 -12.06 -2.58
CA HIS A 390 -2.44 -10.92 -1.91
C HIS A 390 -3.57 -11.39 -1.01
N SER A 391 -3.54 -10.91 0.23
CA SER A 391 -4.57 -11.13 1.22
C SER A 391 -5.69 -10.12 1.03
N GLN A 392 -6.92 -10.55 1.27
CA GLN A 392 -8.08 -9.67 1.31
C GLN A 392 -8.69 -9.76 2.70
N MET A 393 -9.04 -8.61 3.29
CA MET A 393 -9.82 -8.61 4.51
C MET A 393 -11.19 -9.19 4.20
N ALA A 394 -11.69 -10.08 5.06
CA ALA A 394 -13.05 -10.56 4.93
C ALA A 394 -14.01 -9.36 4.97
N PRO A 395 -15.05 -9.32 4.12
CA PRO A 395 -16.03 -8.23 4.19
C PRO A 395 -16.59 -8.17 5.61
N ASN A 396 -16.56 -6.97 6.21
CA ASN A 396 -17.06 -6.75 7.56
C ASN A 396 -18.54 -7.15 7.62
N SER A 397 -18.84 -8.31 8.22
CA SER A 397 -20.22 -8.74 8.48
C SER A 397 -20.95 -7.85 9.51
N THR A 398 -20.23 -6.89 10.11
CA THR A 398 -20.74 -5.90 11.07
C THR A 398 -21.25 -4.60 10.44
N VAL A 399 -21.16 -4.42 9.12
CA VAL A 399 -21.87 -3.35 8.40
C VAL A 399 -23.10 -3.93 7.68
N GLN A 400 -23.83 -4.82 8.35
CA GLN A 400 -25.26 -4.94 8.05
C GLN A 400 -25.92 -3.76 8.75
N GLY A 401 -26.11 -2.68 8.00
CA GLY A 401 -26.85 -1.51 8.48
C GLY A 401 -28.15 -1.95 9.14
N THR A 402 -28.34 -1.55 10.40
CA THR A 402 -29.68 -1.53 11.00
C THR A 402 -30.64 -0.93 9.98
N PRO A 403 -31.80 -1.56 9.71
CA PRO A 403 -32.79 -0.99 8.81
C PRO A 403 -33.09 0.43 9.28
N ARG A 404 -32.83 1.43 8.43
CA ARG A 404 -33.32 2.78 8.69
C ARG A 404 -34.84 2.67 8.65
N ASP A 405 -35.46 2.81 9.81
CA ASP A 405 -36.91 2.90 9.93
C ASP A 405 -37.40 3.99 8.96
N LYS A 406 -38.19 3.55 7.98
CA LYS A 406 -39.00 4.43 7.16
C LYS A 406 -40.02 5.08 8.08
N THR A 407 -39.72 6.28 8.56
CA THR A 407 -40.75 7.18 9.08
C THR A 407 -41.32 7.99 7.93
N VAL A 408 -42.66 8.00 7.92
CA VAL A 408 -43.59 8.50 6.90
C VAL A 408 -43.45 9.99 6.67
#